data_AF-A0A1E1WWX7-F1
#
_entry.id   AF-A0A1E1WWX7-F1
#
_cell.length_a   1.000
_cell.length_b   1.000
_cell.length_c   1.000
_cell.angle_alpha   90.00
_cell.angle_beta   90.00
_cell.angle_gamma   90.00
#
_symmetry.space_group_name_H-M   'P 1'
#
loop_
_entity.id
_entity.type
_entity.pdbx_description
1 polymer ?
#
loop_
_entity_poly.entity_id
_entity_poly.type
_entity_poly.pdbx_seq_one_letter_code
_entity_poly.pdbx_strand_id
1 'polypeptide(L)'
;TLEVRRKINRLVFLSNSLTGKNKLKLPECIKRPLVRRTRNVLEHSLTPLFAKTNSFKYSFFTRTVQDWNSLPKSVFSSKNFSDALNRLLTC
;
A
#
# COMPACT_ATOMS: atom_id res chain seq x y z
N THR A 1 14.50 4.84 -12.18
CA THR A 1 14.47 3.65 -13.09
C THR A 1 13.02 3.23 -13.39
N LEU A 2 12.79 2.32 -14.35
CA LEU A 2 11.44 1.81 -14.69
C LEU A 2 10.76 1.11 -13.50
N GLU A 3 11.54 0.38 -12.69
CA GLU A 3 11.04 -0.30 -11.51
C GLU A 3 10.43 0.66 -10.47
N VAL A 4 11.09 1.77 -10.20
CA VAL A 4 10.59 2.80 -9.28
C VAL A 4 9.24 3.35 -9.77
N ARG A 5 9.13 3.68 -11.06
CA ARG A 5 7.87 4.16 -11.65
C ARG A 5 6.76 3.13 -11.51
N ARG A 6 7.05 1.85 -11.76
CA ARG A 6 6.10 0.74 -11.55
C ARG A 6 5.69 0.62 -10.08
N LYS A 7 6.62 0.81 -9.12
CA LYS A 7 6.31 0.80 -7.68
C LYS A 7 5.39 1.94 -7.29
N ILE A 8 5.67 3.16 -7.73
CA ILE A 8 4.84 4.34 -7.49
C ILE A 8 3.43 4.11 -8.04
N ASN A 9 3.30 3.67 -9.30
CA ASN A 9 2.00 3.42 -9.91
C ASN A 9 1.17 2.37 -9.16
N ARG A 10 1.80 1.29 -8.67
CA ARG A 10 1.11 0.28 -7.85
C ARG A 10 0.56 0.87 -6.55
N LEU A 11 1.36 1.69 -5.86
CA LEU A 11 0.96 2.33 -4.60
C LEU A 11 -0.14 3.38 -4.81
N VAL A 12 -0.04 4.19 -5.86
CA VAL A 12 -1.09 5.17 -6.23
C VAL A 12 -2.39 4.47 -6.62
N PHE A 13 -2.30 3.37 -7.36
CA PHE A 13 -3.46 2.55 -7.69
C PHE A 13 -4.14 2.01 -6.43
N LEU A 14 -3.34 1.51 -5.47
CA LEU A 14 -3.86 1.02 -4.19
C LEU A 14 -4.52 2.16 -3.38
N SER A 15 -3.90 3.34 -3.30
CA SER A 15 -4.51 4.50 -2.60
C SER A 15 -5.83 4.93 -3.23
N ASN A 16 -5.92 4.95 -4.57
CA ASN A 16 -7.14 5.33 -5.27
C ASN A 16 -8.25 4.29 -5.05
N SER A 17 -7.90 3.01 -4.99
CA SER A 17 -8.85 1.94 -4.69
C SER A 17 -9.34 1.99 -3.24
N LEU A 18 -8.46 2.28 -2.27
CA LEU A 18 -8.83 2.42 -0.86
C LEU A 18 -9.67 3.66 -0.55
N THR A 19 -9.49 4.74 -1.33
CA THR A 19 -10.28 5.98 -1.20
C THR A 19 -11.58 5.96 -2.00
N GLY A 20 -11.88 4.87 -2.72
CA GLY A 20 -13.09 4.72 -3.52
C GLY A 20 -13.09 5.52 -4.83
N LYS A 21 -11.95 6.10 -5.23
CA LYS A 21 -11.81 6.78 -6.53
C LYS A 21 -11.88 5.80 -7.70
N ASN A 22 -11.56 4.53 -7.46
CA ASN A 22 -11.70 3.45 -8.43
C ASN A 22 -12.93 2.60 -8.10
N LYS A 23 -13.69 2.19 -9.12
CA LYS A 23 -14.85 1.27 -9.00
C LYS A 23 -14.46 -0.20 -8.72
N LEU A 24 -13.18 -0.50 -8.50
CA LEU A 24 -12.72 -1.85 -8.27
C LEU A 24 -13.04 -2.29 -6.84
N LYS A 25 -13.73 -3.43 -6.73
CA LYS A 25 -13.92 -4.10 -5.44
C LYS A 25 -12.59 -4.70 -5.01
N LEU A 26 -11.99 -4.13 -3.97
CA LEU A 26 -10.82 -4.73 -3.34
C LEU A 26 -11.25 -6.07 -2.70
N PRO A 27 -10.45 -7.13 -2.84
CA PRO A 27 -10.73 -8.39 -2.17
C PRO A 27 -10.78 -8.18 -0.66
N GLU A 28 -11.60 -8.97 0.03
CA GLU A 28 -11.90 -8.76 1.45
C GLU A 28 -10.67 -8.82 2.36
N CYS A 29 -9.61 -9.46 1.90
CA CYS A 29 -8.34 -9.55 2.58
C CYS A 29 -7.56 -8.21 2.61
N ILE A 30 -7.92 -7.24 1.77
CA ILE A 30 -7.35 -5.88 1.74
C ILE A 30 -8.29 -4.92 2.47
N LYS A 31 -8.64 -5.30 3.70
CA LYS A 31 -9.35 -4.42 4.63
C LYS A 31 -8.34 -3.83 5.62
N ARG A 32 -8.63 -2.61 6.08
CA ARG A 32 -7.92 -2.06 7.25
C ARG A 32 -8.05 -3.05 8.40
N PRO A 33 -6.99 -3.29 9.18
CA PRO A 33 -7.06 -4.22 10.30
C PRO A 33 -8.20 -3.76 11.23
N LEU A 34 -9.13 -4.67 11.50
CA LEU A 34 -10.24 -4.47 12.44
C LEU A 34 -9.75 -4.40 13.90
N VAL A 35 -8.45 -4.61 14.11
CA VAL A 35 -7.81 -4.79 15.42
C VAL A 35 -7.69 -3.45 16.14
N ARG A 36 -7.95 -3.43 17.45
CA ARG A 36 -7.78 -2.28 18.33
C ARG A 36 -6.41 -1.63 18.08
N ARG A 37 -6.39 -0.29 17.99
CA ARG A 37 -5.16 0.52 17.92
C ARG A 37 -4.26 0.15 19.10
N THR A 38 -3.20 -0.61 18.84
CA THR A 38 -2.08 -0.75 19.79
C THR A 38 -1.01 0.27 19.41
N ARG A 39 -0.09 0.59 20.33
CA ARG A 39 1.00 1.57 20.09
C ARG A 39 1.82 1.30 18.81
N ASN A 40 1.79 0.07 18.30
CA ASN A 40 2.58 -0.38 17.16
C ASN A 40 1.78 -0.51 15.85
N VAL A 41 0.46 -0.31 15.85
CA VAL A 41 -0.36 -0.37 14.62
C VAL A 41 -0.43 1.02 13.98
N LEU A 42 0.15 1.17 12.78
CA LEU A 42 0.04 2.41 12.02
C LEU A 42 -1.38 2.57 11.49
N GLU A 43 -1.94 3.77 11.59
CA GLU A 43 -3.32 4.09 11.18
C GLU A 43 -3.61 3.78 9.70
N HIS A 44 -2.57 3.81 8.87
CA HIS A 44 -2.67 3.54 7.44
C HIS A 44 -2.25 2.11 7.07
N SER A 45 -1.85 1.26 8.03
CA SER A 45 -1.47 -0.11 7.72
C SER A 45 -2.66 -0.93 7.24
N LEU A 46 -2.39 -1.82 6.30
CA LEU A 46 -3.32 -2.83 5.80
C LEU A 46 -3.00 -4.18 6.42
N THR A 47 -3.99 -5.06 6.47
CA THR A 47 -3.79 -6.45 6.91
C THR A 47 -2.75 -7.12 6.02
N PRO A 48 -1.62 -7.62 6.57
CA PRO A 48 -0.62 -8.31 5.77
C PRO A 48 -1.22 -9.53 5.06
N LEU A 49 -0.97 -9.65 3.76
CA LEU A 49 -1.37 -10.82 2.99
C LEU A 49 -0.23 -11.84 3.02
N PHE A 50 -0.51 -13.03 3.55
CA PHE A 50 0.45 -14.13 3.56
C PHE A 50 0.15 -15.07 2.39
N ALA A 51 1.11 -15.14 1.46
CA ALA A 51 1.11 -16.15 0.42
C ALA A 51 1.69 -17.45 0.99
N LYS A 52 0.89 -18.51 1.10
CA LYS A 52 1.35 -19.83 1.57
C LYS A 52 2.39 -20.46 0.62
N THR A 53 2.35 -20.09 -0.66
CA THR A 53 3.29 -20.57 -1.68
C THR A 53 4.04 -19.40 -2.32
N ASN A 54 5.29 -19.67 -2.73
CA ASN A 54 6.13 -18.66 -3.39
C ASN A 54 5.49 -18.07 -4.66
N SER A 55 4.61 -18.82 -5.32
CA SER A 55 3.87 -18.40 -6.51
C SER A 55 3.02 -17.15 -6.28
N PHE A 56 2.48 -16.95 -5.07
CA PHE A 56 1.65 -15.78 -4.74
C PHE A 56 2.42 -14.66 -4.03
N LYS A 57 3.70 -14.89 -3.69
CA LYS A 57 4.55 -13.90 -3.00
C LYS A 57 4.74 -12.63 -3.83
N TYR A 58 4.90 -12.80 -5.14
CA TYR A 58 5.10 -11.70 -6.08
C TYR A 58 3.82 -11.24 -6.78
N SER A 59 2.66 -11.79 -6.39
CA SER A 59 1.37 -11.30 -6.87
C SER A 59 1.15 -9.85 -6.48
N PHE A 60 0.35 -9.15 -7.29
CA PHE A 60 0.13 -7.71 -7.19
C PHE A 60 -0.19 -7.26 -5.76
N PHE A 61 -1.20 -7.86 -5.13
CA PHE A 61 -1.68 -7.41 -3.82
C PHE A 61 -0.71 -7.74 -2.69
N THR A 62 -0.15 -8.95 -2.64
CA THR A 62 0.86 -9.36 -1.63
C THR A 62 2.02 -8.38 -1.61
N ARG A 63 2.63 -8.14 -2.78
CA ARG A 63 3.77 -7.23 -2.92
C ARG A 63 3.39 -5.79 -2.59
N THR A 64 2.25 -5.33 -3.08
CA THR A 64 1.86 -3.91 -2.94
C THR A 64 1.41 -3.58 -1.51
N VAL A 65 0.76 -4.51 -0.80
CA VAL A 65 0.44 -4.35 0.63
C VAL A 65 1.71 -4.31 1.48
N GLN A 66 2.70 -5.15 1.17
CA GLN A 66 4.00 -5.11 1.83
C GLN A 66 4.70 -3.76 1.60
N ASP A 67 4.78 -3.32 0.33
CA ASP A 67 5.34 -2.01 -0.01
C ASP A 67 4.59 -0.87 0.72
N TRP A 68 3.26 -0.92 0.76
CA TRP A 68 2.40 0.06 1.44
C TRP A 68 2.68 0.14 2.94
N ASN A 69 2.74 -1.01 3.62
CA ASN A 69 2.99 -1.08 5.05
C ASN A 69 4.41 -0.65 5.45
N SER A 70 5.35 -0.64 4.49
CA SER A 70 6.71 -0.12 4.69
C SER A 70 6.83 1.40 4.52
N LEU A 71 5.75 2.09 4.08
CA LEU A 71 5.79 3.53 3.88
C LEU A 71 5.85 4.30 5.21
N PRO A 72 6.66 5.37 5.29
CA PRO A 72 6.70 6.22 6.47
C PRO A 72 5.41 7.05 6.57
N LYS A 73 5.04 7.39 7.82
CA LYS A 73 3.84 8.21 8.12
C LYS A 73 3.80 9.53 7.35
N SER A 74 4.97 10.13 7.09
CA SER A 74 5.11 11.38 6.34
C SER A 74 4.49 11.35 4.95
N VAL A 75 4.48 10.20 4.27
CA VAL A 75 3.86 10.05 2.95
C VAL A 75 2.34 10.18 3.05
N PHE A 76 1.73 9.63 4.10
CA PHE A 76 0.29 9.66 4.30
C PHE A 76 -0.22 11.02 4.80
N SER A 77 0.60 11.79 5.50
CA SER A 77 0.27 13.15 5.94
C SER A 77 0.38 14.20 4.82
N SER A 78 0.96 13.86 3.67
CA SER A 78 1.07 14.78 2.54
C SER A 78 -0.28 15.00 1.86
N LYS A 79 -0.54 16.24 1.42
CA LYS A 79 -1.72 16.56 0.59
C LYS A 79 -1.72 15.78 -0.74
N ASN A 80 -0.53 15.57 -1.30
CA ASN A 80 -0.34 14.87 -2.57
C ASN A 80 0.46 13.58 -2.33
N PHE A 81 -0.26 12.46 -2.24
CA PHE A 81 0.34 11.14 -1.99
C PHE A 81 1.35 10.74 -3.08
N SER A 82 1.01 10.95 -4.37
CA SER A 82 1.90 10.63 -5.49
C SER A 82 3.20 11.43 -5.44
N ASP A 83 3.12 12.73 -5.15
CA ASP A 83 4.31 13.60 -5.05
C ASP A 83 5.21 13.17 -3.88
N ALA A 84 4.63 12.88 -2.72
CA ALA A 84 5.38 12.37 -1.57
C ALA A 84 6.08 11.03 -1.86
N LEU A 85 5.44 10.13 -2.61
CA LEU A 85 6.06 8.89 -3.05
C LEU A 85 7.22 9.11 -4.02
N ASN A 86 7.08 10.06 -4.96
CA ASN A 86 8.17 10.40 -5.87
C ASN A 86 9.38 10.87 -5.06
N ARG A 87 9.21 11.83 -4.16
CA ARG A 87 10.29 12.34 -3.30
C ARG A 87 10.95 11.25 -2.46
N LEU A 88 10.18 10.29 -1.95
CA LEU A 88 10.74 9.20 -1.13
C LEU A 88 11.54 8.17 -1.96
N LEU A 89 11.09 7.86 -3.18
CA LEU A 89 11.58 6.71 -3.95
C LEU A 89 12.53 7.08 -5.10
N THR A 90 12.73 8.37 -5.39
CA THR A 90 13.65 8.85 -6.43
C THR A 90 14.85 9.64 -5.91
N CYS A 91 14.97 9.83 -4.60
CA CYS A 91 16.20 10.31 -3.96
C CYS A 91 17.25 9.21 -3.85
#